data_AF-A0A832U770-F1
#
_entry.id   AF-A0A832U770-F1
#
_cell.length_a   1.000
_cell.length_b   1.000
_cell.length_c   1.000
_cell.angle_alpha   90.00
_cell.angle_beta   90.00
_cell.angle_gamma   90.00
#
_symmetry.space_group_name_H-M   'P 1'
#
loop_
_entity.id
_entity.type
_entity.pdbx_description
1 polymer ?
#
loop_
_entity_poly.entity_id
_entity_poly.type
_entity_poly.pdbx_seq_one_letter_code
_entity_poly.pdbx_strand_id
1 'polypeptide(L)' 'MGAVKEQFIIDERGERVAVILPLDEYEQLQEDLHDLAVVAERRTEPTITLEELKKRL' A
#
# COMPACT_ATOMS: atom_id res chain seq x y z
N MET A 1 15.65 -16.55 6.68
CA MET A 1 15.68 -16.76 5.22
C MET A 1 16.18 -15.47 4.60
N GLY A 2 17.22 -15.53 3.76
CA GLY A 2 17.82 -14.33 3.19
C GLY A 2 16.79 -13.58 2.33
N ALA A 3 16.61 -12.28 2.59
CA ALA A 3 15.72 -11.43 1.82
C ALA A 3 16.03 -11.59 0.33
N VAL A 4 15.03 -11.99 -0.45
CA VAL A 4 15.13 -11.94 -1.91
C VAL A 4 15.25 -10.46 -2.25
N LYS A 5 16.42 -10.06 -2.74
CA LYS A 5 16.63 -8.66 -3.16
C LYS A 5 15.81 -8.39 -4.41
N GLU A 6 15.03 -7.32 -4.36
CA GLU A 6 14.42 -6.64 -5.50
C GLU A 6 15.36 -6.58 -6.72
N GLN A 7 14.85 -6.97 -7.88
CA GLN A 7 15.61 -6.99 -9.13
C GLN A 7 15.08 -5.92 -10.08
N PHE A 8 15.97 -5.19 -10.74
CA PHE A 8 15.57 -4.14 -11.67
C PHE A 8 15.80 -4.57 -13.12
N ILE A 9 14.84 -4.25 -13.98
CA ILE A 9 14.98 -4.33 -15.43
C ILE A 9 15.50 -2.96 -15.91
N ILE A 10 16.61 -2.98 -16.65
CA ILE A 10 17.32 -1.81 -17.14
C ILE A 10 17.14 -1.69 -18.65
N ASP A 11 16.86 -0.49 -19.17
CA ASP A 11 16.78 -0.23 -20.60
C ASP A 11 18.17 -0.10 -21.26
N GLU A 12 18.19 0.10 -22.58
CA GLU A 12 19.44 0.24 -23.36
C GLU A 12 20.26 1.49 -23.00
N ARG A 13 19.65 2.46 -22.33
CA ARG A 13 20.29 3.71 -21.88
C ARG A 13 20.83 3.59 -20.45
N GLY A 14 20.61 2.45 -19.78
CA GLY A 14 21.03 2.22 -18.41
C GLY A 14 19.99 2.68 -17.37
N GLU A 15 18.76 3.01 -17.77
CA GLU A 15 17.71 3.49 -16.88
C GLU A 15 16.87 2.33 -16.33
N ARG A 16 16.52 2.35 -15.03
CA ARG A 16 15.61 1.38 -14.41
C ARG A 16 14.19 1.63 -14.92
N VAL A 17 13.62 0.65 -15.61
CA VAL A 17 12.26 0.77 -16.21
C VAL A 17 11.23 -0.14 -15.56
N ALA A 18 11.65 -1.20 -14.87
CA ALA A 18 10.76 -2.05 -14.08
C ALA A 18 11.49 -2.71 -12.90
N VAL A 19 10.72 -3.26 -11.97
CA VAL A 19 11.21 -4.00 -10.81
C VAL A 19 10.46 -5.33 -10.67
N ILE A 20 11.17 -6.37 -10.29
CA ILE A 20 10.63 -7.68 -9.90
C ILE A 20 10.71 -7.74 -8.39
N LEU A 21 9.53 -7.89 -7.77
CA LEU A 21 9.36 -7.99 -6.33
C LEU A 21 8.85 -9.40 -5.97
N PRO A 22 9.17 -9.91 -4.77
CA PRO A 22 8.40 -10.97 -4.14
C PRO A 22 6.90 -10.63 -4.13
N LEU A 23 6.05 -11.65 -4.31
CA LEU A 23 4.61 -11.43 -4.41
C LEU A 23 4.03 -10.84 -3.12
N ASP A 24 4.50 -11.32 -1.96
CA ASP A 24 4.12 -10.84 -0.64
C ASP A 24 4.43 -9.34 -0.45
N GLU A 25 5.58 -8.89 -0.95
CA GLU A 25 5.94 -7.47 -0.91
C GLU A 25 5.04 -6.63 -1.84
N TYR A 26 4.72 -7.13 -3.03
CA TYR A 26 3.78 -6.46 -3.94
C TYR A 26 2.38 -6.35 -3.33
N GLU A 27 1.86 -7.42 -2.74
CA GLU A 27 0.56 -7.44 -2.07
C GLU A 27 0.53 -6.44 -0.91
N GLN A 28 1.56 -6.41 -0.08
CA GLN A 28 1.67 -5.45 1.02
C GLN A 28 1.68 -4.00 0.51
N LEU A 29 2.39 -3.69 -0.58
CA LEU A 29 2.38 -2.34 -1.17
C LEU A 29 0.99 -1.94 -1.68
N GLN A 30 0.21 -2.89 -2.21
CA GLN A 30 -1.17 -2.63 -2.63
C GLN A 30 -2.07 -2.34 -1.42
N GLU A 31 -1.91 -3.07 -0.32
CA GLU A 31 -2.63 -2.83 0.93
C GLU A 31 -2.30 -1.43 1.50
N ASP A 32 -1.03 -1.05 1.55
CA ASP A 32 -0.60 0.26 2.03
C ASP A 32 -1.23 1.41 1.21
N LEU A 33 -1.27 1.28 -0.13
CA LEU A 33 -1.90 2.26 -1.01
C LEU A 33 -3.42 2.35 -0.78
N HIS A 34 -4.07 1.20 -0.56
CA HIS A 34 -5.50 1.15 -0.25
C HIS A 34 -5.80 1.88 1.07
N ASP A 35 -5.05 1.59 2.12
CA ASP A 35 -5.22 2.21 3.43
C ASP A 35 -5.02 3.72 3.37
N LEU A 36 -4.00 4.19 2.64
CA LEU A 36 -3.77 5.62 2.41
C LEU A 36 -4.91 6.28 1.64
N ALA A 37 -5.49 5.61 0.64
CA ALA A 37 -6.64 6.11 -0.09
C ALA A 37 -7.87 6.25 0.83
N VAL A 38 -8.16 5.23 1.65
CA VAL A 38 -9.24 5.27 2.64
C VAL A 38 -9.04 6.43 3.63
N VAL A 39 -7.82 6.65 4.11
CA VAL A 39 -7.51 7.80 4.99
C VAL A 39 -7.78 9.13 4.28
N ALA A 40 -7.38 9.26 3.02
CA ALA A 40 -7.58 10.49 2.25
C ALA A 40 -9.06 10.79 1.99
N GLU A 41 -9.84 9.78 1.60
CA GLU A 41 -11.28 9.89 1.38
C GLU A 41 -12.02 10.33 2.65
N ARG A 42 -11.61 9.78 3.80
CA ARG A 42 -12.24 10.05 5.10
C ARG A 42 -11.68 11.26 5.82
N ARG A 43 -10.71 11.99 5.24
CA ARG A 43 -10.02 13.12 5.88
C ARG A 43 -10.95 14.23 6.39
N THR A 44 -12.08 14.44 5.73
CA THR A 44 -13.06 15.48 6.10
C THR A 44 -14.29 14.94 6.81
N GLU A 45 -14.37 13.62 7.01
CA GLU A 45 -15.48 12.98 7.72
C GLU A 45 -15.43 13.37 9.21
N PRO A 46 -16.57 13.75 9.82
CA PRO A 46 -16.61 14.00 11.25
C PRO A 46 -16.32 12.73 12.05
N THR A 47 -15.61 12.87 13.16
CA THR A 47 -15.40 11.74 14.08
C THR A 47 -16.69 11.41 14.82
N ILE A 48 -16.89 10.13 15.12
CA ILE A 48 -17.96 9.64 15.98
C ILE A 48 -17.37 9.00 17.23
N THR A 49 -18.15 8.96 18.32
CA THR A 49 -17.72 8.27 19.53
C THR A 49 -17.79 6.75 19.33
N LEU A 50 -17.00 6.00 20.11
CA LEU A 50 -17.08 4.54 20.08
C LEU A 50 -18.49 4.02 20.43
N GLU A 51 -19.19 4.70 21.34
CA GLU A 51 -20.57 4.35 21.72
C GLU A 51 -21.57 4.57 20.56
N GLU A 52 -21.38 5.62 19.76
CA GLU A 52 -22.18 5.85 18.55
C GLU A 52 -21.86 4.80 17.48
N LEU A 53 -20.57 4.44 17.31
CA LEU A 53 -20.16 3.39 16.38
C LEU A 53 -20.81 2.04 16.73
N LYS A 54 -20.78 1.64 18.01
CA LYS A 54 -21.37 0.38 18.47
C LYS A 54 -22.88 0.26 18.22
N LYS A 55 -23.62 1.37 18.15
CA LYS A 55 -25.06 1.36 17.83
C LYS A 55 -25.34 1.11 16.34
N ARG A 56 -24.35 1.33 15.47
CA ARG A 56 -24.47 1.21 14.01
C ARG A 56 -24.03 -0.17 13.49
N LEU A 57 -23.44 -1.01 14.35
CA LEU A 57 -23.01 -2.38 14.08
C LEU A 57 -24.05 -3.37 14.63
#